data_AF-A0A8X7QZ31-F1
#
_entry.id   AF-A0A8X7QZ31-F1
#
_cell.length_a   1.000
_cell.length_b   1.000
_cell.length_c   1.000
_cell.angle_alpha   90.00
_cell.angle_beta   90.00
_cell.angle_gamma   90.00
#
_symmetry.space_group_name_H-M   'P 1'
#
loop_
_entity.id
_entity.type
_entity.pdbx_description
1 polymer ?
#
loop_
_entity_poly.entity_id
_entity_poly.type
_entity_poly.pdbx_seq_one_letter_code
_entity_poly.pdbx_strand_id
1 'polypeptide(L)'
;MDGHILNISKEDIAKVISMNGSRNFLDTHNRFEDPPSIDKADARSIDEQATYIKAEVDELVADINRSMRTIDDYHSKRLDQIYYPFENNNSRLTTRTDEMTQDIAMIQEQYAVSA
;
A
#
# COMPACT_ATOMS: atom_id res chain seq x y z
N MET A 1 15.37 59.21 -3.76
CA MET A 1 14.11 59.97 -3.88
C MET A 1 13.56 60.07 -2.47
N ASP A 2 13.47 61.29 -1.95
CA ASP A 2 13.06 61.56 -0.57
C ASP A 2 11.53 61.49 -0.50
N GLY A 3 11.00 60.58 0.31
CA GLY A 3 9.56 60.30 0.37
C GLY A 3 8.88 61.16 1.43
N HIS A 4 8.17 62.19 1.01
CA HIS A 4 7.33 62.97 1.92
C HIS A 4 5.97 62.29 2.10
N ILE A 5 5.61 62.03 3.37
CA ILE A 5 4.29 61.51 3.73
C ILE A 5 3.31 62.68 3.70
N LEU A 6 2.29 62.57 2.84
CA LEU A 6 1.23 63.56 2.74
C LEU A 6 0.21 63.37 3.88
N ASN A 7 0.13 64.35 4.78
CA ASN A 7 -0.85 64.35 5.86
C ASN A 7 -2.16 64.97 5.37
N ILE A 8 -3.20 64.15 5.19
CA ILE A 8 -4.54 64.57 4.79
C ILE A 8 -5.44 64.61 6.04
N SER A 9 -6.22 65.68 6.22
CA SER A 9 -7.15 65.81 7.35
C SER A 9 -8.46 65.07 7.11
N LYS A 10 -9.21 64.78 8.19
CA LYS A 10 -10.51 64.09 8.08
C LYS A 10 -11.56 64.97 7.38
N GLU A 11 -11.47 66.28 7.57
CA GLU A 11 -12.32 67.28 6.92
C GLU A 11 -12.13 67.30 5.41
N ASP A 12 -10.89 67.12 4.92
CA ASP A 12 -10.61 67.04 3.48
C ASP A 12 -11.28 65.82 2.83
N ILE A 13 -11.24 64.68 3.53
CA ILE A 13 -11.90 63.44 3.08
C ILE A 13 -13.43 63.63 3.07
N ALA A 14 -13.99 64.21 4.13
CA ALA A 14 -15.43 64.46 4.23
C ALA A 14 -15.93 65.39 3.12
N LYS A 15 -15.14 66.40 2.73
CA LYS A 15 -15.46 67.33 1.65
C LYS A 15 -15.55 66.63 0.29
N VAL A 16 -14.63 65.70 0.00
CA VAL A 16 -14.65 64.90 -1.24
C VAL A 16 -15.89 64.00 -1.30
N ILE A 17 -16.24 63.35 -0.19
CA ILE A 17 -17.42 62.47 -0.12
C ILE A 17 -18.72 63.28 -0.33
N SER A 18 -18.79 64.48 0.24
CA SER A 18 -19.94 65.38 0.10
C SER A 18 -20.10 65.90 -1.34
N MET A 19 -19.00 66.25 -2.02
CA MET A 19 -19.01 66.67 -3.42
C MET A 19 -19.47 65.56 -4.37
N ASN A 20 -19.13 64.31 -4.06
CA ASN A 20 -19.43 63.16 -4.91
C ASN A 20 -20.81 62.54 -4.63
N GLY A 21 -21.59 63.13 -3.72
CA GLY A 21 -23.00 62.85 -3.42
C GLY A 21 -23.39 61.37 -3.48
N SER A 22 -23.57 60.71 -2.33
CA SER A 22 -24.10 59.36 -2.10
C SER A 22 -24.99 58.75 -3.22
N ARG A 23 -24.41 58.36 -4.37
CA ARG A 23 -25.23 57.90 -5.50
C ARG A 23 -24.65 56.77 -6.35
N ASN A 24 -23.54 56.15 -5.94
CA ASN A 24 -22.93 55.06 -6.72
C ASN A 24 -22.67 53.75 -5.95
N PHE A 25 -23.11 53.59 -4.70
CA PHE A 25 -22.90 52.32 -3.96
C PHE A 25 -24.07 51.31 -4.10
N LEU A 26 -25.15 51.69 -4.77
CA LEU A 26 -26.33 50.85 -4.99
C LEU A 26 -26.86 51.04 -6.41
N ASP A 27 -26.05 50.73 -7.42
CA ASP A 27 -26.58 50.51 -8.77
C ASP A 27 -26.47 49.03 -9.13
N THR A 28 -27.61 48.38 -9.02
CA THR A 28 -27.90 47.02 -9.48
C THR A 28 -27.93 46.98 -11.00
N HIS A 29 -26.79 46.95 -11.69
CA HIS A 29 -26.74 46.53 -13.09
C HIS A 29 -25.36 45.99 -13.48
N ASN A 30 -25.09 44.75 -13.08
CA ASN A 30 -24.33 43.78 -13.86
C ASN A 30 -24.59 42.40 -13.27
N ARG A 31 -25.54 41.68 -13.88
CA ARG A 31 -25.75 40.24 -13.72
C ARG A 31 -24.52 39.54 -14.32
N PHE A 32 -23.43 39.47 -13.57
CA PHE A 32 -22.52 38.34 -13.72
C PHE A 32 -23.29 37.17 -13.16
N GLU A 33 -23.76 36.29 -14.04
CA GLU A 33 -24.22 34.99 -13.60
C GLU A 33 -23.07 34.38 -12.77
N ASP A 34 -23.35 34.10 -11.50
CA ASP A 34 -22.43 33.30 -10.70
C ASP A 34 -22.10 32.05 -11.53
N PRO A 35 -20.82 31.68 -11.66
CA PRO A 35 -20.51 30.38 -12.23
C PRO A 35 -21.33 29.33 -11.46
N PRO A 36 -21.93 28.35 -12.14
CA PRO A 36 -22.72 27.34 -11.45
C PRO A 36 -21.90 26.80 -10.29
N SER A 37 -22.47 26.88 -9.08
CA SER A 37 -21.86 26.29 -7.89
C SER A 37 -21.40 24.89 -8.25
N ILE A 38 -20.15 24.56 -7.93
CA ILE A 38 -19.62 23.19 -8.05
C ILE A 38 -20.21 22.30 -6.93
N ASP A 39 -21.45 22.55 -6.49
CA ASP A 39 -22.24 21.63 -5.67
C ASP A 39 -22.73 20.39 -6.46
N LYS A 40 -22.14 20.13 -7.62
CA LYS A 40 -22.32 18.89 -8.38
C LYS A 40 -20.99 18.30 -8.85
N ALA A 41 -19.97 18.34 -8.00
CA ALA A 41 -19.18 17.13 -7.88
C ALA A 41 -19.99 16.22 -6.94
N ASP A 42 -20.26 14.99 -7.33
CA ASP A 42 -20.73 13.94 -6.42
C ASP A 42 -19.69 13.79 -5.30
N ALA A 43 -19.75 14.65 -4.29
CA ALA A 43 -18.95 14.55 -3.09
C ALA A 43 -19.56 13.41 -2.28
N ARG A 44 -19.26 12.18 -2.70
CA ARG A 44 -19.56 10.96 -1.95
C ARG A 44 -19.19 11.23 -0.49
N SER A 45 -20.14 10.99 0.40
CA SER A 45 -19.94 11.23 1.83
C SER A 45 -18.66 10.52 2.28
N ILE A 46 -17.92 11.12 3.22
CA ILE A 46 -16.71 10.52 3.81
C ILE A 46 -17.00 9.08 4.28
N ASP A 47 -18.21 8.84 4.78
CA ASP A 47 -18.68 7.52 5.23
C ASP A 47 -18.84 6.51 4.08
N GLU A 48 -19.34 6.96 2.93
CA GLU A 48 -19.48 6.12 1.72
C GLU A 48 -18.12 5.77 1.12
N GLN A 49 -17.17 6.72 1.13
CA GLN A 49 -15.80 6.47 0.69
C GLN A 49 -15.06 5.52 1.63
N ALA A 50 -15.19 5.70 2.94
CA ALA A 50 -14.61 4.79 3.93
C ALA A 50 -15.18 3.37 3.80
N THR A 51 -16.49 3.25 3.57
CA THR A 51 -17.15 1.97 3.34
C THR A 51 -16.67 1.29 2.05
N TYR A 52 -16.53 2.06 0.96
CA TYR A 52 -16.02 1.57 -0.31
C TYR A 52 -14.56 1.09 -0.21
N ILE A 53 -13.67 1.89 0.39
CA ILE A 53 -12.26 1.53 0.61
C ILE A 53 -12.16 0.28 1.47
N LYS A 54 -12.98 0.17 2.52
CA LYS A 54 -13.01 -1.03 3.37
C LYS A 54 -13.39 -2.27 2.56
N ALA A 55 -14.39 -2.17 1.69
CA ALA A 55 -14.81 -3.29 0.85
C ALA A 55 -13.71 -3.72 -0.13
N GLU A 56 -13.02 -2.78 -0.78
CA GLU A 56 -11.87 -3.08 -1.65
C GLU A 56 -10.72 -3.73 -0.88
N VAL A 57 -10.44 -3.26 0.34
CA VAL A 57 -9.41 -3.86 1.21
C VAL A 57 -9.81 -5.27 1.63
N ASP A 58 -11.06 -5.49 2.03
CA ASP A 58 -11.58 -6.79 2.43
C ASP A 58 -11.49 -7.81 1.26
N GLU A 59 -11.79 -7.37 0.03
CA GLU A 59 -11.63 -8.17 -1.19
C GLU A 59 -10.17 -8.52 -1.46
N LEU A 60 -9.27 -7.53 -1.42
CA LEU A 60 -7.83 -7.76 -1.61
C LEU A 60 -7.26 -8.75 -0.58
N VAL A 61 -7.68 -8.61 0.69
CA VAL A 61 -7.29 -9.55 1.76
C VAL A 61 -7.83 -10.95 1.48
N ALA A 62 -9.06 -11.07 1.00
CA ALA A 62 -9.64 -12.37 0.63
C ALA A 62 -8.84 -13.04 -0.50
N ASP A 63 -8.45 -12.28 -1.52
CA ASP A 63 -7.66 -12.77 -2.66
C ASP A 63 -6.24 -13.18 -2.28
N ILE A 64 -5.57 -12.40 -1.42
CA ILE A 64 -4.27 -12.78 -0.87
C ILE A 64 -4.38 -14.08 -0.09
N ASN A 65 -5.38 -14.20 0.80
CA ASN A 65 -5.58 -15.40 1.59
C ASN A 65 -5.90 -16.62 0.72
N ARG A 66 -6.71 -16.45 -0.32
CA ARG A 66 -7.01 -17.50 -1.29
C ARG A 66 -5.75 -17.96 -2.00
N SER A 67 -4.94 -17.02 -2.48
CA SER A 67 -3.68 -17.29 -3.18
C SER A 67 -2.69 -18.02 -2.27
N MET A 68 -2.54 -17.56 -1.03
CA MET A 68 -1.69 -18.20 -0.02
C MET A 68 -2.10 -19.64 0.24
N ARG A 69 -3.40 -19.93 0.39
CA ARG A 69 -3.88 -21.31 0.56
C ARG A 69 -3.56 -22.20 -0.63
N THR A 70 -3.67 -21.69 -1.86
CA THR A 70 -3.34 -22.49 -3.06
C THR A 70 -1.85 -22.79 -3.17
N ILE A 71 -1.00 -21.82 -2.81
CA ILE A 71 0.45 -22.01 -2.79
C ILE A 71 0.80 -23.01 -1.68
N ASP A 72 0.24 -22.86 -0.48
CA ASP A 72 0.47 -23.79 0.64
C ASP A 72 0.10 -25.23 0.24
N ASP A 73 -1.12 -25.47 -0.27
CA ASP A 73 -1.57 -26.78 -0.74
C ASP A 73 -0.64 -27.37 -1.83
N TYR A 74 -0.22 -26.55 -2.80
CA TYR A 74 0.71 -26.99 -3.84
C TYR A 74 2.07 -27.39 -3.25
N HIS A 75 2.61 -26.59 -2.34
CA HIS A 75 3.90 -26.87 -1.71
C HIS A 75 3.83 -28.08 -0.77
N SER A 76 2.77 -28.21 0.03
CA SER A 76 2.53 -29.40 0.87
C SER A 76 2.52 -30.67 0.02
N LYS A 77 1.78 -30.68 -1.10
CA LYS A 77 1.76 -31.84 -2.01
C LYS A 77 3.13 -32.16 -2.59
N ARG A 78 3.92 -31.14 -2.95
CA ARG A 78 5.28 -31.37 -3.45
C ARG A 78 6.22 -31.93 -2.38
N LEU A 79 6.07 -31.53 -1.13
CA LEU A 79 6.83 -32.11 -0.02
C LEU A 79 6.49 -33.59 0.14
N ASP A 80 5.19 -33.93 0.16
CA ASP A 80 4.71 -35.31 0.28
C ASP A 80 5.15 -36.21 -0.87
N GLN A 81 5.13 -35.68 -2.09
CA GLN A 81 5.40 -36.49 -3.30
C GLN A 81 6.88 -36.61 -3.63
N ILE A 82 7.70 -35.60 -3.30
CA ILE A 82 9.08 -35.51 -3.78
C ILE A 82 10.05 -35.51 -2.61
N TYR A 83 9.87 -34.60 -1.66
CA TYR A 83 10.87 -34.36 -0.62
C TYR A 83 10.99 -35.54 0.34
N TYR A 84 9.88 -35.98 0.97
CA TYR A 84 9.95 -37.06 1.96
C TYR A 84 10.37 -38.42 1.37
N PRO A 85 9.88 -38.85 0.18
CA PRO A 85 10.38 -40.08 -0.43
C PRO A 85 11.87 -40.01 -0.75
N PHE A 86 12.35 -38.86 -1.23
CA PHE A 86 13.76 -38.65 -1.53
C PHE A 86 14.62 -38.67 -0.26
N GLU A 87 14.20 -37.96 0.79
CA GLU A 87 14.87 -37.95 2.09
C GLU A 87 14.95 -39.35 2.70
N ASN A 88 13.85 -40.09 2.68
CA ASN A 88 13.81 -41.48 3.15
C ASN A 88 14.74 -42.38 2.34
N ASN A 89 14.79 -42.24 1.01
CA ASN A 89 15.70 -43.00 0.17
C ASN A 89 17.17 -42.67 0.47
N ASN A 90 17.50 -41.39 0.68
CA ASN A 90 18.84 -40.98 1.08
C ASN A 90 19.23 -41.58 2.42
N SER A 91 18.35 -41.51 3.43
CA SER A 91 18.60 -42.13 4.74
C SER A 91 18.88 -43.62 4.62
N ARG A 92 18.07 -44.36 3.85
CA ARG A 92 18.28 -45.79 3.59
C ARG A 92 19.58 -46.07 2.86
N LEU A 93 19.96 -45.22 1.92
CA LEU A 93 21.21 -45.37 1.16
C LEU A 93 22.42 -45.12 2.06
N THR A 94 22.36 -44.13 2.95
CA THR A 94 23.37 -43.88 3.98
C THR A 94 23.54 -45.10 4.86
N THR A 95 22.45 -45.65 5.42
CA THR A 95 22.52 -46.87 6.25
C THR A 95 23.18 -48.03 5.53
N ARG A 96 22.79 -48.31 4.27
CA ARG A 96 23.41 -49.38 3.49
C ARG A 96 24.90 -49.14 3.23
N THR A 97 25.29 -47.89 3.03
CA THR A 97 26.70 -47.54 2.78
C THR A 97 27.53 -47.75 4.04
N ASP A 98 26.99 -47.43 5.21
CA ASP A 98 27.65 -47.67 6.49
C ASP A 98 27.80 -49.17 6.77
N GLU A 99 26.73 -49.96 6.53
CA GLU A 99 26.73 -51.42 6.63
C GLU A 99 27.80 -52.04 5.71
N MET A 100 27.82 -51.66 4.43
CA MET A 100 28.82 -52.16 3.49
C MET A 100 30.25 -51.79 3.90
N THR A 101 30.44 -50.59 4.45
CA THR A 101 31.74 -50.14 4.96
C THR A 101 32.20 -51.02 6.12
N GLN A 102 31.29 -51.34 7.04
CA GLN A 102 31.57 -52.26 8.14
C GLN A 102 31.89 -53.67 7.65
N ASP A 103 31.11 -54.20 6.71
CA ASP A 103 31.34 -55.53 6.13
C ASP A 103 32.72 -55.62 5.48
N ILE A 104 33.13 -54.59 4.73
CA ILE A 104 34.46 -54.51 4.12
C ILE A 104 35.55 -54.52 5.19
N ALA A 105 35.39 -53.73 6.26
CA ALA A 105 36.35 -53.70 7.36
C ALA A 105 36.50 -55.08 8.04
N MET A 106 35.38 -55.77 8.29
CA MET A 106 35.40 -57.12 8.86
C MET A 106 36.11 -58.13 7.96
N ILE A 107 35.85 -58.07 6.64
CA ILE A 107 36.52 -58.94 5.67
C ILE A 107 38.03 -58.67 5.67
N GLN A 108 38.44 -57.40 5.67
CA GLN A 108 39.86 -57.02 5.72
C GLN A 108 40.53 -57.52 7.00
N GLU A 109 39.87 -57.42 8.16
CA GLU A 109 40.39 -57.92 9.43
C GLU A 109 40.54 -59.45 9.42
N GLN A 110 39.55 -60.19 8.93
CA GLN A 110 39.63 -61.65 8.80
C GLN A 110 40.83 -62.09 7.96
N TYR A 111 41.06 -61.43 6.82
CA TYR A 111 42.20 -61.75 5.96
C TYR A 111 43.55 -61.34 6.58
N ALA A 112 43.60 -60.26 7.35
CA ALA A 112 44.80 -59.82 8.07
C ALA A 112 45.18 -60.73 9.25
N VAL A 113 44.20 -61.39 9.89
CA VAL A 113 44.43 -62.34 11.00
C VAL A 113 44.87 -63.73 10.50
N SER A 114 44.60 -64.05 9.24
CA SER A 114 45.00 -65.32 8.61
C SER A 114 46.35 -65.32 7.88
N ALA A 115 47.11 -64.22 7.93
CA ALA A 115 48.43 -64.04 7.30
C ALA A 115 49.55 -64.01 8.35
#